data_AF-A0A9P4QB95-F1
#
_entry.id   AF-A0A9P4QB95-F1
#
_cell.length_a   1.000
_cell.length_b   1.000
_cell.length_c   1.000
_cell.angle_alpha   90.00
_cell.angle_beta   90.00
_cell.angle_gamma   90.00
#
_symmetry.space_group_name_H-M   'P 1'
#
loop_
_entity.id
_entity.type
_entity.pdbx_description
1 polymer ?
#
loop_
_entity_poly.entity_id
_entity_poly.type
_entity_poly.pdbx_seq_one_letter_code
_entity_poly.pdbx_strand_id
1 'polypeptide(L)'
;MFNAESRRKPGGLTVFNDADNIKRYLQADAHKIWGWVIYRSTYDSEDDWNEFLSCLRTRIKKNLKRCDGLDMLGSLDHKIFEDRALFDGASTSKIREHFRAWTASASIEEQGAGSVKSQRYQFCI
;
A
#
# COMPACT_ATOMS: atom_id res chain seq x y z
N MET A 1 7.98 -6.13 -22.08
CA MET A 1 9.43 -6.15 -21.76
C MET A 1 9.56 -6.55 -20.29
N PHE A 2 9.89 -7.81 -19.97
CA PHE A 2 9.78 -8.35 -18.60
C PHE A 2 11.11 -8.51 -17.85
N ASN A 3 12.27 -8.26 -18.48
CA ASN A 3 13.58 -8.58 -17.89
C ASN A 3 14.56 -7.40 -17.94
N ALA A 4 14.25 -6.31 -17.25
CA ALA A 4 15.24 -5.26 -16.99
C ALA A 4 16.11 -5.66 -15.79
N GLU A 5 17.41 -5.43 -15.87
CA GLU A 5 18.31 -5.58 -14.72
C GLU A 5 17.89 -4.67 -13.56
N SER A 6 18.04 -5.18 -12.34
CA SER A 6 17.77 -4.41 -11.12
C SER A 6 18.82 -3.31 -10.98
N ARG A 7 18.38 -2.07 -10.79
CA ARG A 7 19.29 -0.94 -10.51
C ARG A 7 19.92 -1.04 -9.12
N ARG A 8 19.28 -1.76 -8.21
CA ARG A 8 19.66 -1.93 -6.80
C ARG A 8 20.48 -3.19 -6.55
N LYS A 9 20.39 -4.19 -7.44
CA LYS A 9 21.13 -5.46 -7.33
C LYS A 9 21.75 -5.85 -8.67
N PRO A 10 23.06 -5.59 -8.87
CA PRO A 10 23.78 -6.06 -10.05
C PRO A 10 23.63 -7.57 -10.24
N GLY A 11 23.34 -8.02 -11.47
CA GLY A 11 23.09 -9.42 -11.81
C GLY A 11 21.71 -9.97 -11.40
N GLY A 12 20.88 -9.17 -10.73
CA GLY A 12 19.48 -9.50 -10.43
C GLY A 12 18.51 -8.88 -11.44
N LEU A 13 17.32 -9.47 -11.59
CA LEU A 13 16.24 -8.88 -12.38
C LEU A 13 15.34 -7.99 -11.53
N THR A 14 14.87 -6.88 -12.11
CA THR A 14 13.91 -5.94 -11.49
C THR A 14 12.70 -6.64 -10.91
N VAL A 15 12.19 -7.68 -11.57
CA VAL A 15 11.00 -8.42 -11.11
C VAL A 15 11.20 -9.10 -9.75
N PHE A 16 12.44 -9.40 -9.36
CA PHE A 16 12.79 -10.00 -8.07
C PHE A 16 13.21 -8.96 -7.01
N ASN A 17 13.15 -7.67 -7.33
CA ASN A 17 13.45 -6.60 -6.40
C ASN A 17 12.17 -5.78 -6.11
N ASP A 18 11.63 -5.96 -4.90
CA ASP A 18 10.39 -5.31 -4.47
C ASP A 18 10.46 -3.78 -4.59
N ALA A 19 11.59 -3.15 -4.29
CA ALA A 19 11.76 -1.71 -4.39
C ALA A 19 11.87 -1.20 -5.83
N ASP A 20 12.48 -1.97 -6.73
CA ASP A 20 12.45 -1.65 -8.16
C ASP A 20 11.04 -1.78 -8.73
N ASN A 21 10.29 -2.81 -8.30
CA ASN A 21 8.89 -2.98 -8.69
C ASN A 21 8.02 -1.82 -8.21
N ILE A 22 8.11 -1.42 -6.93
CA ILE A 22 7.35 -0.27 -6.40
C ILE A 22 7.68 0.98 -7.21
N LYS A 23 8.97 1.28 -7.42
CA LYS A 23 9.39 2.46 -8.20
C LYS A 23 8.87 2.41 -9.64
N ARG A 24 8.94 1.24 -10.28
CA ARG A 24 8.43 1.02 -11.65
C ARG A 24 6.92 1.26 -11.73
N TYR A 25 6.14 0.75 -10.77
CA TYR A 25 4.69 0.95 -10.75
C TYR A 25 4.32 2.41 -10.49
N LEU A 26 4.98 3.07 -9.51
CA LEU A 26 4.79 4.49 -9.27
C LEU A 26 5.04 5.33 -10.54
N GLN A 27 6.12 5.04 -11.27
CA GLN A 27 6.44 5.73 -12.52
C GLN A 27 5.42 5.43 -13.64
N ALA A 28 5.02 4.16 -13.80
CA ALA A 28 4.07 3.76 -14.84
C ALA A 28 2.67 4.36 -14.63
N ASP A 29 2.24 4.50 -13.37
CA ASP A 29 0.95 5.05 -13.01
C ASP A 29 0.98 6.58 -12.77
N ALA A 30 2.15 7.21 -12.85
CA ALA A 30 2.37 8.61 -12.47
C ALA A 30 1.95 8.93 -11.01
N HIS A 31 2.17 7.97 -10.12
CA HIS A 31 1.84 8.04 -8.70
C HIS A 31 3.03 8.51 -7.86
N LYS A 32 2.72 9.18 -6.75
CA LYS A 32 3.68 9.74 -5.79
C LYS A 32 3.77 8.90 -4.52
N ILE A 33 2.67 8.24 -4.13
CA ILE A 33 2.60 7.44 -2.91
C ILE A 33 2.20 5.99 -3.22
N TRP A 34 2.68 5.07 -2.39
CA TRP A 34 2.29 3.67 -2.38
C TRP A 34 1.98 3.21 -0.97
N GLY A 35 1.25 2.11 -0.84
CA GLY A 35 0.90 1.53 0.45
C GLY A 35 -0.45 0.85 0.39
N TRP A 36 -0.90 0.40 1.55
CA TRP A 36 -2.15 -0.33 1.73
C TRP A 36 -3.28 0.58 2.15
N VAL A 37 -4.49 0.21 1.74
CA VAL A 37 -5.73 0.74 2.30
C VAL A 37 -6.20 -0.26 3.34
N ILE A 38 -6.25 0.15 4.60
CA ILE A 38 -6.48 -0.72 5.75
C ILE A 38 -7.76 -0.27 6.45
N TYR A 39 -8.67 -1.21 6.71
CA TYR A 39 -9.87 -0.98 7.51
C TYR A 39 -9.67 -1.58 8.90
N ARG A 40 -9.82 -0.74 9.92
CA ARG A 40 -9.96 -1.24 11.28
C ARG A 40 -11.42 -1.61 11.51
N SER A 41 -11.69 -2.91 11.63
CA SER A 41 -13.05 -3.45 11.81
C SER A 41 -13.32 -4.00 13.21
N THR A 42 -12.29 -4.07 14.06
CA THR A 42 -12.39 -4.44 15.46
C THR A 42 -11.67 -3.41 16.33
N TYR A 43 -12.27 -3.11 17.47
CA TYR A 43 -11.85 -2.03 18.37
C TYR A 43 -11.76 -2.49 19.82
N ASP A 44 -11.53 -3.80 20.01
CA ASP A 44 -11.48 -4.43 21.33
C ASP A 44 -10.18 -4.09 22.08
N SER A 45 -9.11 -3.78 21.35
CA SER A 45 -7.77 -3.53 21.90
C SER A 45 -7.02 -2.51 21.06
N GLU A 46 -6.65 -1.38 21.67
CA GLU A 46 -5.74 -0.41 21.05
C GLU A 46 -4.30 -0.95 21.00
N ASP A 47 -3.91 -1.74 21.99
CA ASP A 47 -2.55 -2.30 22.06
C ASP A 47 -2.30 -3.30 20.93
N ASP A 48 -3.25 -4.20 20.66
CA ASP A 48 -3.15 -5.15 19.55
C ASP A 48 -3.14 -4.44 18.19
N TRP A 49 -3.92 -3.36 18.07
CA TRP A 49 -3.94 -2.53 16.87
C TRP A 49 -2.60 -1.83 16.63
N ASN A 50 -2.04 -1.21 17.67
CA ASN A 50 -0.72 -0.57 17.62
C ASN A 50 0.38 -1.59 17.31
N GLU A 51 0.32 -2.79 17.91
CA GLU A 51 1.27 -3.86 17.64
C GLU A 51 1.16 -4.37 16.20
N PHE A 52 -0.04 -4.49 15.65
CA PHE A 52 -0.24 -4.81 14.24
C PHE A 52 0.43 -3.78 13.31
N LEU A 53 0.19 -2.48 13.53
CA LEU A 53 0.80 -1.42 12.72
C LEU A 53 2.34 -1.40 12.86
N SER A 54 2.84 -1.61 14.07
CA SER A 54 4.28 -1.73 14.37
C SER A 54 4.90 -2.92 13.62
N CYS A 55 4.26 -4.09 13.68
CA CYS A 55 4.67 -5.29 12.98
C CYS A 55 4.67 -5.11 11.46
N LEU A 56 3.61 -4.52 10.90
CA LEU A 56 3.51 -4.23 9.47
C LEU A 56 4.65 -3.34 9.00
N ARG A 57 4.86 -2.21 9.69
CA ARG A 57 5.95 -1.26 9.38
C ARG A 57 7.32 -1.92 9.48
N THR A 58 7.54 -2.72 10.51
CA THR A 58 8.81 -3.45 10.72
C THR A 58 9.07 -4.44 9.59
N ARG A 59 8.05 -5.20 9.17
CA ARG A 59 8.15 -6.16 8.05
C ARG A 59 8.44 -5.46 6.73
N ILE A 60 7.74 -4.36 6.42
CA ILE A 60 7.99 -3.56 5.21
C ILE A 60 9.44 -3.05 5.21
N LYS A 61 9.89 -2.41 6.30
CA LYS A 61 11.26 -1.91 6.42
C LYS A 61 12.31 -3.01 6.27
N LYS A 62 12.08 -4.19 6.86
CA LYS A 62 12.99 -5.35 6.75
C LYS A 62 13.06 -5.87 5.31
N ASN A 63 11.92 -5.98 4.63
CA ASN A 63 11.88 -6.39 3.22
C ASN A 63 12.64 -5.37 2.34
N LEU A 64 12.34 -4.07 2.48
CA LEU A 64 13.00 -3.02 1.72
C LEU A 64 14.52 -2.96 1.97
N LYS A 65 14.95 -3.16 3.22
CA LYS A 65 16.39 -3.25 3.53
C LYS A 65 17.07 -4.40 2.77
N ARG A 66 16.41 -5.54 2.59
CA ARG A 66 16.95 -6.70 1.89
C ARG A 66 17.11 -6.47 0.38
N CYS A 67 16.34 -5.55 -0.21
CA CYS A 67 16.38 -5.22 -1.63
C CYS A 67 17.05 -3.86 -1.94
N ASP A 68 17.79 -3.30 -0.97
CA ASP A 68 18.45 -1.99 -1.05
C ASP A 68 17.49 -0.85 -1.43
N GLY A 69 16.29 -0.93 -0.86
CA GLY A 69 15.13 -0.11 -1.22
C GLY A 69 14.61 0.78 -0.11
N LEU A 70 15.44 1.12 0.88
CA LEU A 70 15.00 1.96 2.01
C LEU A 70 14.55 3.37 1.58
N ASP A 71 14.99 3.82 0.40
CA ASP A 71 14.53 5.07 -0.22
C ASP A 71 13.02 5.09 -0.50
N MET A 72 12.42 3.91 -0.73
CA MET A 72 10.98 3.79 -1.00
C MET A 72 10.11 4.06 0.25
N LEU A 73 10.69 4.08 1.45
CA LEU A 73 9.94 4.43 2.67
C LEU A 73 9.46 5.88 2.67
N GLY A 74 10.13 6.79 1.92
CA GLY A 74 9.74 8.20 1.86
C GLY A 74 8.41 8.46 1.14
N SER A 75 7.96 7.50 0.32
CA SER A 75 6.67 7.55 -0.38
C SER A 75 5.67 6.50 0.12
N LEU A 76 5.99 5.81 1.21
CA LEU A 76 5.08 4.86 1.84
C LEU A 76 4.05 5.61 2.68
N ASP A 77 2.78 5.44 2.31
CA ASP A 77 1.64 5.99 3.03
C ASP A 77 0.52 4.94 3.10
N HIS A 78 0.03 4.62 4.29
CA HIS A 78 -1.10 3.72 4.45
C HIS A 78 -2.37 4.55 4.64
N LYS A 79 -3.41 4.30 3.82
CA LYS A 79 -4.72 4.89 4.05
C LYS A 79 -5.44 4.02 5.07
N ILE A 80 -5.59 4.52 6.29
CA ILE A 80 -6.29 3.80 7.35
C ILE A 80 -7.69 4.40 7.54
N PHE A 81 -8.71 3.54 7.51
CA PHE A 81 -10.09 3.88 7.85
C PHE A 81 -10.42 3.34 9.24
N GLU A 82 -10.58 4.24 10.21
CA GLU A 82 -10.75 3.93 11.64
C GLU A 82 -12.01 4.57 12.24
N ASP A 83 -13.09 4.64 11.46
CA ASP A 83 -14.39 5.07 11.98
C ASP A 83 -15.10 3.91 12.68
N ARG A 84 -15.04 3.89 14.01
CA ARG A 84 -15.68 2.85 14.84
C ARG A 84 -17.19 2.75 14.58
N ALA A 85 -17.89 3.87 14.41
CA ALA A 85 -19.33 3.84 14.19
C ALA A 85 -19.70 3.18 12.85
N LEU A 86 -18.82 3.29 11.86
CA LEU A 86 -19.03 2.70 10.55
C LEU A 86 -18.47 1.27 10.43
N PHE A 87 -17.33 0.99 11.05
CA PHE A 87 -16.55 -0.21 10.76
C PHE A 87 -16.49 -1.25 11.87
N ASP A 88 -16.87 -0.93 13.11
CA ASP A 88 -16.89 -1.92 14.19
C ASP A 88 -17.87 -3.05 13.88
N GLY A 89 -17.36 -4.28 13.75
CA GLY A 89 -18.14 -5.45 13.34
C GLY A 89 -18.68 -5.38 11.90
N ALA A 90 -18.16 -4.50 11.04
CA ALA A 90 -18.64 -4.36 9.67
C ALA A 90 -18.40 -5.64 8.83
N SER A 91 -19.41 -6.02 8.04
CA SER A 91 -19.27 -7.14 7.12
C SER A 91 -18.30 -6.81 5.98
N THR A 92 -17.70 -7.84 5.40
CA THR A 92 -16.83 -7.67 4.22
C THR A 92 -17.56 -7.02 3.04
N SER A 93 -18.89 -7.16 2.94
CA SER A 93 -19.69 -6.48 1.91
C SER A 93 -19.73 -4.97 2.12
N LYS A 94 -19.95 -4.53 3.36
CA LYS A 94 -19.97 -3.09 3.72
C LYS A 94 -18.61 -2.45 3.49
N ILE A 95 -17.52 -3.13 3.85
CA ILE A 95 -16.15 -2.66 3.59
C ILE A 95 -15.91 -2.53 2.09
N ARG A 96 -16.27 -3.54 1.27
CA ARG A 96 -16.09 -3.47 -0.19
C ARG A 96 -16.91 -2.37 -0.84
N GLU A 97 -18.13 -2.12 -0.35
CA GLU A 97 -18.98 -1.03 -0.83
C GLU A 97 -18.34 0.33 -0.56
N HIS A 98 -17.94 0.58 0.69
CA HIS A 98 -17.24 1.81 1.08
C HIS A 98 -15.93 1.99 0.30
N PHE A 99 -15.14 0.92 0.16
CA PHE A 99 -13.90 0.95 -0.60
C PHE A 99 -14.13 1.36 -2.05
N ARG A 100 -15.11 0.78 -2.74
CA ARG A 100 -15.45 1.14 -4.12
C ARG A 100 -15.87 2.60 -4.24
N ALA A 101 -16.68 3.09 -3.30
CA ALA A 101 -17.10 4.49 -3.27
C ALA A 101 -15.90 5.42 -3.11
N TRP A 102 -15.00 5.12 -2.17
CA TRP A 102 -13.76 5.89 -1.97
C TRP A 102 -12.85 5.86 -3.21
N THR A 103 -12.67 4.71 -3.86
CA THR A 103 -11.79 4.59 -5.04
C THR A 103 -12.24 5.43 -6.25
N ALA A 104 -13.48 5.91 -6.27
CA ALA A 104 -14.02 6.70 -7.38
C ALA A 104 -13.28 8.03 -7.60
N SER A 105 -12.76 8.65 -6.54
CA SER A 105 -11.98 9.91 -6.60
C SER A 105 -10.59 9.81 -5.99
N ALA A 106 -10.30 8.76 -5.21
CA ALA A 106 -9.06 8.67 -4.43
C ALA A 106 -7.76 8.80 -5.24
N SER A 107 -7.70 8.25 -6.46
CA SER A 107 -6.48 8.35 -7.28
C SER A 107 -6.18 9.79 -7.67
N ILE A 108 -7.21 10.56 -8.01
CA ILE A 108 -7.07 11.98 -8.35
C ILE A 108 -6.67 12.77 -7.10
N GLU A 109 -7.34 12.54 -5.97
CA GLU A 109 -7.08 13.26 -4.72
C GLU A 109 -5.68 12.99 -4.16
N GLU A 110 -5.22 11.74 -4.18
CA GLU A 110 -3.95 11.34 -3.59
C GLU A 110 -2.76 11.51 -4.55
N GLN A 111 -2.96 11.26 -5.85
CA GLN A 111 -1.86 11.20 -6.83
C GLN A 111 -1.85 12.40 -7.76
N GLY A 112 -3.00 13.04 -7.98
CA GLY A 112 -3.21 14.05 -9.02
C GLY A 112 -3.38 13.46 -10.43
N ALA A 113 -3.51 12.13 -10.55
CA ALA A 113 -3.62 11.40 -11.81
C ALA A 113 -4.60 10.23 -11.69
N GLY A 114 -5.28 9.90 -12.80
CA GLY A 114 -6.42 8.97 -12.79
C GLY A 114 -6.10 7.48 -12.98
N SER A 115 -4.85 7.01 -12.83
CA SER A 115 -4.56 5.58 -13.02
C SER A 115 -5.06 4.74 -11.83
N VAL A 116 -6.29 4.23 -11.92
CA VAL A 116 -6.89 3.32 -10.91
C VAL A 116 -6.38 1.87 -11.01
N LYS A 117 -5.34 1.61 -11.80
CA LYS A 117 -4.79 0.25 -11.99
C LYS A 117 -3.79 -0.17 -10.92
N SER A 118 -3.34 0.77 -10.08
CA SER A 118 -2.48 0.47 -8.94
C SER A 118 -3.20 -0.40 -7.92
N GLN A 119 -2.45 -1.31 -7.27
CA GLN A 119 -2.99 -2.22 -6.25
C GLN A 119 -3.69 -1.47 -5.11
N ARG A 120 -3.25 -0.25 -4.76
CA ARG A 120 -3.86 0.61 -3.73
C ARG A 120 -5.35 0.88 -3.99
N TYR A 121 -5.75 0.96 -5.26
CA TYR A 121 -7.14 1.23 -5.67
C TYR A 121 -7.91 -0.02 -6.09
N GLN A 122 -7.29 -1.20 -5.96
CA GLN A 122 -7.91 -2.49 -6.30
C GLN A 122 -8.15 -3.37 -5.08
N PHE A 123 -7.33 -3.23 -4.04
CA PHE A 123 -7.37 -4.08 -2.86
C PHE A 123 -7.35 -3.26 -1.57
N CYS A 124 -8.09 -3.75 -0.58
CA CYS A 124 -8.02 -3.29 0.81
C CYS A 124 -7.77 -4.48 1.73
N ILE A 125 -7.24 -4.17 2.92
CA ILE A 125 -6.98 -5.12 4.01
C ILE A 125 -7.97 -4.83 5.13
#